data_AF-A0A8J6ZER1-F1
#
_entry.id   AF-A0A8J6ZER1-F1
#
_cell.length_a   1.000
_cell.length_b   1.000
_cell.length_c   1.000
_cell.angle_alpha   90.00
_cell.angle_beta   90.00
_cell.angle_gamma   90.00
#
_symmetry.space_group_name_H-M   'P 1'
#
loop_
_entity.id
_entity.type
_entity.pdbx_description
1 polymer ?
#
loop_
_entity_poly.entity_id
_entity_poly.type
_entity_poly.pdbx_seq_one_letter_code
_entity_poly.pdbx_strand_id
1 'polypeptide(L)'
;MANMSPASKRRKRHQLLQMYGNHCCWCGKQMTKSERTIEHLVPKSLGGSNSLSNLRLACFSCNNSRGNSLLPPRLRNVFELSIGSMA
;
A
#
# COMPACT_ATOMS: atom_id res chain seq x y z
N MET A 1 18.20 3.30 3.87
CA MET A 1 17.34 2.14 4.22
C MET A 1 17.33 1.10 3.10
N ALA A 2 17.86 -0.10 3.33
CA ALA A 2 18.00 -1.11 2.28
C ALA A 2 16.64 -1.61 1.71
N ASN A 3 16.64 -2.01 0.44
CA ASN A 3 15.50 -2.68 -0.18
C ASN A 3 15.39 -4.13 0.32
N MET A 4 14.16 -4.62 0.50
CA MET A 4 13.95 -6.01 0.93
C MET A 4 14.38 -6.99 -0.15
N SER A 5 15.16 -8.01 0.23
CA SER A 5 15.52 -9.11 -0.66
C SER A 5 14.28 -9.90 -1.13
N PRO A 6 14.33 -10.58 -2.29
CA PRO A 6 13.21 -11.39 -2.78
C PRO A 6 12.70 -12.42 -1.78
N ALA A 7 13.61 -13.10 -1.08
CA ALA A 7 13.27 -14.07 -0.04
C ALA A 7 12.52 -13.43 1.14
N SER A 8 12.96 -12.25 1.59
CA SER A 8 12.30 -11.49 2.66
C SER A 8 10.90 -11.02 2.25
N LYS A 9 10.74 -10.55 1.00
CA LYS A 9 9.43 -10.18 0.45
C LYS A 9 8.49 -11.39 0.44
N ARG A 10 8.97 -12.57 0.02
CA ARG A 10 8.16 -13.81 0.02
C ARG A 10 7.67 -14.17 1.42
N ARG A 11 8.58 -14.17 2.41
CA ARG A 11 8.25 -14.48 3.81
C ARG A 11 7.22 -13.51 4.39
N LYS A 12 7.42 -12.21 4.22
CA LYS A 12 6.49 -11.19 4.72
C LYS A 12 5.13 -11.27 4.06
N ARG A 13 5.07 -11.51 2.73
CA ARG A 13 3.78 -11.70 2.04
C ARG A 13 2.99 -12.85 2.65
N HIS A 14 3.65 -13.96 3.03
CA HIS A 14 3.00 -15.09 3.68
C HIS A 14 2.48 -14.72 5.08
N GLN A 15 3.29 -14.04 5.90
CA GLN A 15 2.87 -13.56 7.23
C GLN A 15 1.67 -12.60 7.15
N LEU A 16 1.70 -11.65 6.21
CA LEU A 16 0.62 -10.69 6.01
C LEU A 16 -0.68 -11.38 5.56
N LEU A 17 -0.60 -12.43 4.75
CA LEU A 17 -1.78 -13.23 4.37
C LEU A 17 -2.40 -13.93 5.56
N GLN A 18 -1.58 -14.49 6.45
CA GLN A 18 -2.08 -15.16 7.66
C GLN A 18 -2.74 -14.18 8.63
N MET A 19 -2.16 -12.98 8.80
CA MET A 19 -2.69 -11.99 9.75
C MET A 19 -3.92 -11.24 9.24
N TYR A 20 -3.96 -10.89 7.95
CA TYR A 20 -4.95 -9.95 7.41
C TYR A 20 -5.83 -10.55 6.30
N GLY A 21 -5.57 -11.79 5.90
CA GLY A 21 -6.26 -12.42 4.78
C GLY A 21 -5.82 -11.87 3.42
N ASN A 22 -6.61 -12.20 2.38
CA ASN A 22 -6.27 -11.93 0.98
C ASN A 22 -7.12 -10.80 0.36
N HIS A 23 -7.40 -9.76 1.14
CA HIS A 23 -8.15 -8.58 0.70
C HIS A 23 -7.23 -7.36 0.64
N CYS A 24 -7.45 -6.48 -0.33
CA CYS A 24 -6.70 -5.23 -0.43
C CYS A 24 -7.05 -4.32 0.76
N CYS A 25 -6.04 -3.82 1.48
CA CYS A 25 -6.26 -2.93 2.63
C CYS A 25 -6.92 -1.59 2.28
N TRP A 26 -6.88 -1.17 1.01
CA TRP A 26 -7.48 0.07 0.55
C TRP A 26 -8.90 -0.12 0.00
N CYS A 27 -9.06 -1.01 -0.97
CA CYS A 27 -10.34 -1.18 -1.65
C CYS A 27 -11.18 -2.35 -1.15
N GLY A 28 -10.65 -3.21 -0.29
CA GLY A 28 -11.35 -4.37 0.26
C GLY A 28 -11.49 -5.54 -0.71
N LYS A 29 -11.18 -5.38 -2.00
CA LYS A 29 -11.35 -6.45 -3.00
C LYS A 29 -10.48 -7.66 -2.68
N GLN A 30 -11.01 -8.86 -2.92
CA GLN A 30 -10.22 -10.08 -2.90
C GLN A 30 -9.21 -10.04 -4.06
N MET A 31 -7.97 -10.44 -3.81
CA MET A 31 -6.88 -10.32 -4.80
C MET A 31 -6.44 -11.68 -5.32
N THR A 32 -6.13 -11.75 -6.61
CA THR A 32 -5.36 -12.87 -7.16
C THR A 32 -3.89 -12.82 -6.69
N LYS A 33 -3.13 -13.91 -6.90
CA LYS A 33 -1.71 -13.97 -6.52
C LYS A 33 -0.86 -12.94 -7.29
N SER A 34 -1.20 -12.64 -8.55
CA SER A 34 -0.50 -11.70 -9.41
C SER A 34 -0.78 -10.24 -9.06
N GLU A 35 -2.00 -9.91 -8.61
CA GLU A 35 -2.34 -8.54 -8.19
C GLU A 35 -1.76 -8.17 -6.81
N ARG A 36 -1.39 -9.16 -6.00
CA ARG A 36 -1.04 -8.98 -4.59
C ARG A 36 0.35 -8.38 -4.41
N THR A 37 0.39 -7.12 -3.98
CA THR A 37 1.61 -6.39 -3.64
C THR A 37 1.74 -6.21 -2.12
N ILE A 38 2.97 -5.92 -1.66
CA ILE A 38 3.20 -5.45 -0.29
C ILE A 38 3.11 -3.93 -0.32
N GLU A 39 2.28 -3.38 0.55
CA GLU A 39 2.03 -1.95 0.74
C GLU A 39 2.76 -1.48 2.00
N HIS A 40 3.38 -0.31 1.93
CA HIS A 40 3.98 0.37 3.08
C HIS A 40 3.04 1.49 3.55
N LEU A 41 2.42 1.36 4.72
CA LEU A 41 1.48 2.36 5.24
C LEU A 41 2.14 3.74 5.39
N VAL A 42 3.36 3.80 5.89
CA VAL A 42 4.25 4.95 5.70
C VAL A 42 5.20 4.61 4.56
N PRO A 43 5.21 5.38 3.45
CA PRO A 43 6.11 5.13 2.32
C PRO A 43 7.57 5.11 2.73
N LYS A 44 8.36 4.29 2.03
CA LYS A 44 9.81 4.19 2.28
C LYS A 44 10.55 5.52 2.11
N SER A 45 10.14 6.34 1.14
CA SER A 45 10.71 7.68 0.90
C SER A 45 10.50 8.63 2.09
N LEU A 46 9.53 8.34 2.95
CA LEU A 46 9.18 9.11 4.15
C LEU A 46 9.64 8.41 5.43
N GLY A 47 10.61 7.49 5.36
CA GLY A 47 11.16 6.79 6.52
C GLY A 47 10.37 5.55 6.96
N GLY A 48 9.42 5.08 6.15
CA GLY A 48 8.65 3.88 6.42
C GLY A 48 9.49 2.61 6.65
N SER A 49 9.24 1.93 7.77
CA SER A 49 9.94 0.69 8.10
C SER A 49 9.45 -0.50 7.28
N ASN A 50 10.24 -1.57 7.23
CA ASN A 50 9.80 -2.85 6.67
C ASN A 50 9.14 -3.76 7.72
N SER A 51 8.85 -3.28 8.93
CA SER A 51 8.24 -4.08 10.00
C SER A 51 6.79 -4.46 9.64
N LEU A 52 6.31 -5.62 10.08
CA LEU A 52 4.94 -6.08 9.78
C LEU A 52 3.87 -5.07 10.21
N SER A 53 4.12 -4.28 11.26
CA SER A 53 3.25 -3.19 11.70
C SER A 53 3.01 -2.13 10.61
N ASN A 54 4.03 -1.81 9.80
CA ASN A 54 3.96 -0.85 8.71
C ASN A 54 3.56 -1.47 7.36
N LEU A 55 3.40 -2.79 7.29
CA LEU A 55 3.11 -3.48 6.03
C LEU A 55 1.68 -3.98 5.96
N ARG A 56 1.09 -3.89 4.77
CA ARG A 56 -0.21 -4.51 4.42
C ARG A 56 -0.14 -5.15 3.04
N LEU A 57 -1.22 -5.82 2.65
CA LEU A 57 -1.41 -6.28 1.27
C LEU A 57 -2.33 -5.31 0.54
N ALA A 58 -1.92 -4.92 -0.66
CA ALA A 58 -2.74 -4.12 -1.55
C ALA A 58 -2.71 -4.68 -2.96
N CYS A 59 -3.77 -4.43 -3.71
CA CYS A 59 -3.76 -4.74 -5.12
C CYS A 59 -2.84 -3.77 -5.86
N PHE A 60 -2.27 -4.22 -6.98
CA PHE A 60 -1.34 -3.43 -7.79
C PHE A 60 -1.91 -2.05 -8.16
N SER A 61 -3.19 -1.98 -8.56
CA SER A 61 -3.81 -0.71 -8.96
C SER A 61 -3.87 0.31 -7.83
N CYS A 62 -4.31 -0.09 -6.63
CA CYS A 62 -4.34 0.81 -5.46
C CYS A 62 -2.94 1.24 -5.02
N ASN A 63 -2.00 0.30 -4.92
CA ASN A 63 -0.63 0.61 -4.50
C ASN A 63 0.04 1.57 -5.50
N ASN A 64 -0.09 1.31 -6.80
CA ASN A 64 0.45 2.17 -7.85
C ASN A 64 -0.19 3.57 -7.86
N SER A 65 -1.53 3.66 -7.69
CA SER A 65 -2.25 4.94 -7.64
C SER A 65 -1.84 5.80 -6.43
N ARG A 66 -1.54 5.17 -5.29
CA ARG A 66 -1.12 5.86 -4.06
C ARG A 66 0.27 6.49 -4.20
N GLY A 67 1.20 5.79 -4.84
CA GLY A 67 2.60 6.22 -4.94
C GLY A 67 3.23 6.41 -3.56
N ASN A 68 3.91 7.55 -3.35
CA ASN A 68 4.55 7.89 -2.07
C ASN A 68 3.67 8.76 -1.15
N SER A 69 2.35 8.74 -1.34
CA SER A 69 1.42 9.51 -0.48
C SER A 69 1.18 8.83 0.86
N LEU A 70 1.03 9.61 1.93
CA LEU A 70 0.53 9.12 3.22
C LEU A 70 -0.96 8.81 3.17
N LEU A 71 -1.70 9.43 2.24
CA LEU A 71 -3.15 9.25 2.12
C LEU A 71 -3.51 7.95 1.41
N PRO A 72 -4.72 7.41 1.67
CA PRO A 72 -5.30 6.35 0.86
C PRO A 72 -5.39 6.76 -0.63
N PRO A 73 -5.33 5.80 -1.58
CA PRO A 73 -5.35 6.10 -3.01
C PRO A 73 -6.57 6.95 -3.44
N ARG A 74 -7.74 6.73 -2.82
CA ARG A 74 -8.98 7.47 -3.12
C ARG A 74 -8.96 8.94 -2.67
N LEU A 75 -8.06 9.32 -1.77
CA LEU A 75 -7.99 10.66 -1.19
C LEU A 75 -6.84 11.50 -1.78
N ARG A 76 -6.07 10.94 -2.72
CA ARG A 76 -4.90 11.62 -3.29
C ARG A 76 -5.25 12.92 -4.02
N ASN A 77 -6.44 13.01 -4.60
CA ASN A 77 -6.86 14.15 -5.43
C ASN A 77 -7.89 15.07 -4.75
N VAL A 78 -8.21 14.84 -3.47
CA VAL A 78 -9.25 15.63 -2.78
C VAL A 78 -8.80 17.07 -2.52
N PHE A 79 -7.49 17.36 -2.55
CA PHE A 79 -6.97 18.73 -2.46
C PHE A 79 -7.23 19.58 -3.71
N GLU A 80 -7.43 19.00 -4.92
CA GLU A 80 -7.77 19.80 -6.11
C GLU A 80 -9.23 20.26 -6.15
N LEU A 81 -10.14 19.50 -5.52
CA LEU A 81 -11.58 19.79 -5.54
C LEU A 81 -12.02 20.90 -4.57
N SER A 82 -11.17 21.30 -3.62
CA SER A 82 -11.50 22.32 -2.61
C SER A 82 -11.02 23.73 -2.97
N ILE A 83 -10.15 23.87 -3.97
CA ILE A 83 -9.59 25.16 -4.41
C ILE A 83 -10.14 25.60 -5.78
N GLY A 84 -10.81 24.71 -6.51
CA GLY A 84 -11.35 24.97 -7.85
C GLY A 84 -12.79 25.49 -7.92
N SER A 85 -13.38 25.97 -6.82
CA SER A 85 -14.72 26.61 -6.82
C SER A 85 -14.68 28.06 -6.33
N MET A 86 -13.51 28.71 -6.45
CA MET A 86 -13.33 30.14 -6.24
C MET A 86 -12.53 30.72 -7.43
N ALA A 87 -13.05 30.53 -8.64
CA ALA A 87 -12.76 31.33 -9.83
C ALA A 87 -13.84 31.08 -10.87
#